data_AF-A0A6C0KDI6-F1
#
_entry.id   AF-A0A6C0KDI6-F1
#
_cell.length_a   1.000
_cell.length_b   1.000
_cell.length_c   1.000
_cell.angle_alpha   90.00
_cell.angle_beta   90.00
_cell.angle_gamma   90.00
#
_symmetry.space_group_name_H-M   'P 1'
#
loop_
_entity.id
_entity.type
_entity.pdbx_description
1 polymer ?
#
loop_
_entity_poly.entity_id
_entity_poly.type
_entity_poly.pdbx_seq_one_letter_code
_entity_poly.pdbx_strand_id
1 'polypeptide(L)'
;MTQFVLEVLRFIGAPHGKYEHVGYMKAKFRTKKDAISYYDRHNQHMRSLNALNTYYSDWDPDTKLLYIVRVDHGVNDSVDCFYPGDNPHTTQTDNGANRTYIYLK
;
A
#
# COMPACT_ATOMS: atom_id res chain seq x y z
N MET A 1 -17.25 -6.08 6.90
CA MET A 1 -15.96 -6.72 7.19
C MET A 1 -14.88 -5.66 7.03
N THR A 2 -14.02 -5.47 8.03
CA THR A 2 -12.93 -4.47 7.97
C THR A 2 -11.87 -4.93 6.98
N GLN A 3 -11.45 -4.05 6.08
CA GLN A 3 -10.39 -4.29 5.10
C GLN A 3 -9.19 -3.41 5.40
N PHE A 4 -8.04 -3.73 4.83
CA PHE A 4 -6.81 -2.97 5.02
C PHE A 4 -6.16 -2.63 3.66
N VAL A 5 -5.38 -1.56 3.66
CA VAL A 5 -4.62 -1.03 2.51
C VAL A 5 -3.23 -0.60 2.97
N LEU A 6 -2.31 -0.42 2.01
CA LEU A 6 -1.05 0.28 2.24
C LEU A 6 -1.21 1.75 1.83
N GLU A 7 -1.11 2.66 2.80
CA GLU A 7 -0.86 4.08 2.54
C GLU A 7 0.59 4.24 2.09
N VAL A 8 0.81 5.04 1.06
CA VAL A 8 2.13 5.32 0.49
C VAL A 8 2.46 6.78 0.74
N LEU A 9 3.58 7.02 1.42
CA LEU A 9 4.13 8.35 1.60
C LEU A 9 5.50 8.46 0.95
N ARG A 10 5.87 9.68 0.54
CA ARG A 10 7.18 10.01 -0.03
C ARG A 10 7.96 10.89 0.93
N PHE A 11 9.19 10.51 1.22
CA PHE A 11 10.12 11.35 1.95
C PHE A 11 10.59 12.52 1.08
N ILE A 12 10.39 13.75 1.57
CA ILE A 12 10.74 14.98 0.83
C ILE A 12 11.92 15.76 1.45
N GLY A 13 12.46 15.30 2.59
CA GLY A 13 13.73 15.80 3.12
C GLY A 13 13.71 16.36 4.55
N ALA A 14 14.93 16.65 5.01
CA ALA A 14 15.27 17.26 6.31
C ALA A 14 14.98 18.79 6.30
N PRO A 15 14.92 19.49 7.46
CA PRO A 15 15.41 19.11 8.78
C PRO A 15 14.42 18.38 9.70
N HIS A 16 13.14 18.22 9.31
CA HIS A 16 12.11 17.68 10.22
C HIS A 16 11.48 16.35 9.76
N GLY A 17 12.10 15.66 8.81
CA GLY A 17 11.54 14.41 8.28
C GLY A 17 10.15 14.64 7.70
N LYS A 18 10.07 15.49 6.67
CA LYS A 18 8.79 15.78 6.03
C LYS A 18 8.41 14.63 5.09
N TYR A 19 7.14 14.24 5.15
CA TYR A 19 6.54 13.25 4.27
C TYR A 19 5.37 13.86 3.52
N GLU A 20 5.26 13.52 2.24
CA GLU A 20 4.11 13.83 1.40
C GLU A 20 3.24 12.59 1.26
N HIS A 21 1.92 12.74 1.42
CA HIS A 21 0.98 11.65 1.14
C HIS A 21 0.83 11.48 -0.37
N VAL A 22 1.22 10.30 -0.88
CA VAL A 22 1.15 9.97 -2.32
C VAL A 22 -0.22 9.37 -2.65
N GLY A 23 -0.74 8.53 -1.75
CA GLY A 23 -2.03 7.88 -1.93
C GLY A 23 -2.06 6.49 -1.31
N TYR A 24 -3.06 5.71 -1.70
CA TYR A 24 -3.23 4.34 -1.24
C TYR A 24 -2.95 3.35 -2.38
N MET A 25 -2.28 2.26 -2.05
CA MET A 25 -2.07 1.15 -2.97
C MET A 25 -3.41 0.47 -3.29
N LYS A 26 -3.60 0.09 -4.55
CA LYS A 26 -4.78 -0.63 -5.03
C LYS A 26 -4.95 -2.05 -4.45
N ALA A 27 -3.93 -2.54 -3.75
CA ALA A 27 -3.97 -3.80 -3.01
C ALA A 27 -4.98 -3.72 -1.83
N LYS A 28 -5.81 -4.76 -1.69
CA LYS A 28 -6.75 -4.92 -0.57
C LYS A 28 -6.40 -6.16 0.24
N PHE A 29 -6.48 -6.04 1.57
CA PHE A 29 -6.13 -7.12 2.49
C PHE A 29 -7.25 -7.39 3.49
N ARG A 30 -7.43 -8.66 3.89
CA ARG A 30 -8.40 -9.04 4.93
C ARG A 30 -7.85 -8.85 6.33
N THR A 31 -6.53 -8.93 6.49
CA THR A 31 -5.86 -8.78 7.79
C THR A 31 -4.64 -7.89 7.67
N LYS A 32 -4.21 -7.28 8.79
CA LYS A 32 -2.92 -6.56 8.83
C LYS A 32 -1.73 -7.48 8.52
N LYS A 33 -1.83 -8.76 8.92
CA LYS A 33 -0.77 -9.76 8.67
C LYS A 33 -0.57 -10.02 7.18
N ASP A 34 -1.66 -10.09 6.42
CA ASP A 34 -1.64 -10.21 4.96
C ASP A 34 -0.95 -8.98 4.33
N ALA A 35 -1.29 -7.77 4.80
CA ALA A 35 -0.64 -6.54 4.31
C ALA A 35 0.88 -6.52 4.60
N ILE A 36 1.30 -6.96 5.80
CA ILE A 36 2.71 -7.07 6.17
C ILE A 36 3.41 -8.12 5.28
N SER A 37 2.82 -9.31 5.13
CA SER A 37 3.44 -10.37 4.35
C SER A 37 3.57 -9.99 2.88
N TYR A 38 2.59 -9.31 2.31
CA TYR A 38 2.67 -8.75 0.97
C TYR A 38 3.83 -7.76 0.84
N TYR A 39 3.93 -6.78 1.75
CA TYR A 39 5.05 -5.83 1.75
C TYR A 39 6.41 -6.55 1.84
N ASP A 40 6.58 -7.44 2.81
CA ASP A 40 7.86 -8.10 3.10
C ASP A 40 8.35 -8.96 1.91
N ARG A 41 7.44 -9.59 1.17
CA ARG A 41 7.81 -10.39 -0.02
C ARG A 41 8.30 -9.53 -1.19
N HIS A 42 7.77 -8.33 -1.33
CA HIS A 42 8.11 -7.40 -2.42
C HIS A 42 9.26 -6.45 -2.07
N ASN A 43 9.58 -6.27 -0.79
CA ASN A 43 10.59 -5.35 -0.30
C ASN A 43 11.63 -6.09 0.55
N GLN A 44 12.18 -7.19 0.04
CA GLN A 44 13.13 -8.05 0.78
C GLN A 44 14.44 -7.36 1.15
N HIS A 45 14.78 -6.27 0.45
CA HIS A 45 15.91 -5.40 0.76
C HIS A 45 15.65 -4.47 1.95
N MET A 46 14.39 -4.31 2.36
CA MET A 46 13.97 -3.45 3.46
C MET A 46 13.74 -4.26 4.74
N ARG A 47 13.78 -3.57 5.88
CA ARG A 47 13.32 -4.15 7.15
C ARG A 47 11.82 -4.48 7.04
N SER A 48 11.40 -5.58 7.66
CA SER A 48 9.98 -5.96 7.72
C SER A 48 9.12 -4.81 8.26
N LEU A 49 7.96 -4.60 7.64
CA LEU A 49 7.07 -3.45 7.91
C LEU A 49 6.60 -3.37 9.36
N ASN A 50 6.53 -4.51 10.06
CA ASN A 50 6.08 -4.55 11.45
C ASN A 50 7.22 -4.93 12.43
N ALA A 51 8.48 -4.75 12.05
CA ALA A 51 9.62 -5.09 12.90
C ALA A 51 9.61 -4.38 14.27
N LEU A 52 9.00 -3.18 14.35
CA LEU A 52 8.87 -2.40 15.59
C LEU A 52 7.44 -2.41 16.16
N ASN A 53 6.56 -3.31 15.68
CA ASN A 53 5.13 -3.36 16.03
C ASN A 53 4.34 -2.06 15.74
N THR A 54 4.82 -1.26 14.78
CA THR A 54 4.23 0.03 14.40
C THR A 54 3.38 -0.03 13.15
N TYR A 55 3.43 -1.12 12.38
CA TYR A 55 2.79 -1.24 11.06
C TYR A 55 3.21 -0.13 10.06
N TYR A 56 4.46 0.30 10.14
CA TYR A 56 5.08 1.36 9.36
C TYR A 56 6.47 0.93 8.93
N SER A 57 6.77 1.01 7.64
CA SER A 57 8.10 0.71 7.10
C SER A 57 9.05 1.90 7.26
N ASP A 58 10.36 1.65 7.30
CA ASP A 58 11.34 2.71 7.02
C ASP A 58 11.12 3.27 5.59
N TRP A 59 11.67 4.46 5.33
CA TRP A 59 11.71 4.99 3.96
C TRP A 59 12.81 4.27 3.16
N ASP A 60 12.48 3.87 1.94
CA ASP A 60 13.40 3.20 1.03
C ASP A 60 14.41 4.21 0.45
N PRO A 61 15.72 3.95 0.53
CA PRO A 61 16.76 4.88 0.06
C PRO A 61 16.71 5.16 -1.44
N ASP A 62 16.22 4.22 -2.25
CA ASP A 62 16.20 4.31 -3.70
C ASP A 62 14.92 4.98 -4.19
N THR A 63 13.76 4.56 -3.67
CA THR A 63 12.45 5.10 -4.12
C THR A 63 12.00 6.32 -3.34
N LYS A 64 12.58 6.55 -2.16
CA LYS A 64 12.13 7.54 -1.15
C LYS A 64 10.70 7.29 -0.65
N LEU A 65 10.14 6.10 -0.85
CA LEU A 65 8.80 5.75 -0.43
C LEU A 65 8.80 5.02 0.91
N LEU A 66 7.68 5.11 1.62
CA LEU A 66 7.40 4.38 2.84
C LEU A 66 5.93 3.94 2.84
N TYR A 67 5.63 2.92 3.63
CA TYR A 67 4.34 2.24 3.59
C TYR A 67 3.76 2.05 4.99
N ILE A 68 2.46 2.33 5.14
CA ILE A 68 1.73 2.21 6.41
C ILE A 68 0.49 1.34 6.20
N VAL A 69 0.27 0.36 7.08
CA VAL A 69 -0.99 -0.41 7.05
C VAL A 69 -2.11 0.42 7.66
N ARG A 70 -3.14 0.72 6.88
CA ARG A 70 -4.34 1.44 7.32
C ARG A 70 -5.59 0.58 7.18
N VAL A 71 -6.62 0.92 7.96
CA VAL A 71 -7.97 0.44 7.70
C VAL A 71 -8.47 1.12 6.43
N ASP A 72 -9.07 0.34 5.55
CA ASP A 72 -9.69 0.86 4.34
C ASP A 72 -11.06 1.47 4.67
N HIS A 73 -11.18 2.78 4.48
CA HIS A 73 -12.41 3.54 4.66
C HIS A 73 -13.07 3.91 3.31
N GLY A 74 -12.81 3.15 2.25
CA GLY A 74 -13.26 3.47 0.90
C GLY A 74 -12.45 4.61 0.28
N VAL A 75 -11.16 4.69 0.63
CA VAL A 75 -10.26 5.74 0.15
C VAL A 75 -9.91 5.52 -1.31
N ASN A 76 -9.69 6.62 -2.05
CA ASN A 76 -9.25 6.55 -3.45
C ASN A 76 -7.85 5.91 -3.52
N ASP A 77 -7.78 4.77 -4.20
CA ASP A 77 -6.55 4.04 -4.46
C ASP A 77 -5.94 4.47 -5.81
N SER A 78 -4.89 5.28 -5.71
CA SER A 78 -4.20 5.89 -6.84
C SER A 78 -2.86 5.22 -7.15
N VAL A 79 -2.32 4.41 -6.24
CA VAL A 79 -0.98 3.82 -6.37
C VAL A 79 -1.07 2.37 -6.82
N ASP A 80 -0.33 2.01 -7.85
CA ASP A 80 -0.27 0.63 -8.33
C ASP A 80 0.37 -0.31 -7.30
N CYS A 81 -0.03 -1.58 -7.36
CA CYS A 81 0.59 -2.67 -6.64
C CYS A 81 2.08 -2.84 -7.01
N PHE A 82 2.89 -3.39 -6.10
CA PHE A 82 4.29 -3.73 -6.37
C PHE A 82 4.45 -4.60 -7.62
N TYR A 83 3.52 -5.54 -7.82
CA TYR A 83 3.36 -6.27 -9.06
C TYR A 83 2.10 -5.79 -9.81
N PRO A 84 2.21 -5.28 -11.05
CA PRO A 84 1.05 -4.74 -11.77
C PRO A 84 -0.10 -5.72 -11.98
N GLY A 85 0.16 -7.04 -12.00
CA GLY A 85 -0.87 -8.07 -12.11
C GLY A 85 -1.78 -8.21 -10.88
N ASP A 86 -1.35 -7.65 -9.74
CA ASP A 86 -2.14 -7.62 -8.50
C ASP A 86 -3.09 -6.41 -8.44
N ASN A 87 -3.04 -5.52 -9.42
CA ASN A 87 -3.99 -4.41 -9.52
C ASN A 87 -5.42 -4.94 -9.79
N PRO A 88 -6.46 -4.20 -9.34
CA PRO A 88 -7.84 -4.55 -9.63
C PRO A 88 -8.10 -4.57 -11.13
N HIS A 89 -8.83 -5.59 -11.58
CA HIS A 89 -9.24 -5.67 -12.96
C HIS A 89 -10.34 -4.64 -13.20
N THR A 90 -10.14 -3.80 -14.20
CA THR A 90 -11.12 -2.78 -14.57
C THR A 90 -11.93 -3.28 -15.75
N THR A 91 -13.24 -3.37 -15.58
CA THR A 91 -14.18 -3.68 -16.66
C THR A 91 -14.95 -2.42 -17.02
N GLN A 92 -15.00 -2.12 -18.32
CA GLN A 92 -15.79 -1.00 -18.82
C GLN A 92 -17.20 -1.49 -19.12
N THR A 93 -18.19 -0.79 -18.58
CA THR A 93 -19.61 -1.02 -18.83
C THR A 93 -20.24 0.26 -19.36
N ASP A 94 -21.42 0.16 -19.96
CA ASP A 94 -22.17 1.34 -20.44
C ASP A 94 -22.48 2.35 -19.31
N ASN A 95 -22.44 1.90 -18.05
CA ASN A 95 -22.67 2.70 -16.84
C ASN A 95 -21.38 3.21 -16.17
N GLY A 96 -20.21 3.02 -16.79
CA GLY A 96 -18.90 3.43 -16.26
C GLY A 96 -17.92 2.27 -16.01
N ALA A 97 -16.78 2.60 -15.41
CA ALA A 97 -15.73 1.64 -15.08
C ALA A 97 -15.99 0.98 -13.71
N ASN A 98 -16.03 -0.35 -13.69
CA ASN A 98 -16.08 -1.15 -12.46
C ASN A 98 -14.70 -1.74 -12.16
N ARG A 99 -14.29 -1.71 -10.89
CA ARG A 99 -13.04 -2.32 -10.42
C ARG A 99 -13.35 -3.56 -9.59
N THR A 100 -12.79 -4.69 -9.99
CA THR A 100 -12.86 -5.94 -9.23
C THR A 100 -11.55 -6.18 -8.48
N TYR A 101 -11.64 -6.21 -7.16
CA TYR A 101 -10.50 -6.42 -6.27
C TYR A 101 -10.41 -7.88 -5.84
N ILE A 102 -9.18 -8.40 -5.83
CA ILE A 102 -8.83 -9.63 -5.14
C ILE A 102 -8.17 -9.29 -3.80
N TYR A 103 -8.44 -10.10 -2.78
CA TYR A 103 -7.77 -9.94 -1.49
C TYR A 103 -6.41 -10.61 -1.53
N LEU A 104 -5.37 -9.81 -1.42
CA LEU A 104 -3.99 -10.25 -1.45
C LEU A 104 -3.54 -10.71 -0.06
N LYS A 105 -2.43 -11.45 -0.04
CA LYS A 105 -1.72 -11.92 1.14
C LYS A 105 -0.27 -11.54 1.03
#